data_AF-A0A7J6T409-F1
#
_entry.id   AF-A0A7J6T409-F1
#
_cell.length_a   1.000
_cell.length_b   1.000
_cell.length_c   1.000
_cell.angle_alpha   90.00
_cell.angle_beta   90.00
_cell.angle_gamma   90.00
#
_symmetry.space_group_name_H-M   'P 1'
#
loop_
_entity.id
_entity.type
_entity.pdbx_description
1 polymer ?
#
loop_
_entity_poly.entity_id
_entity_poly.type
_entity_poly.pdbx_seq_one_letter_code
_entity_poly.pdbx_strand_id
1 'polypeptide(L)'
;MFVHEIQKATSVRSLNKRFPKRPQVWVDFSRADQLKILVDDTQFENLPLDRIPGPDTYQFSFPVLIPSSMPSHNVWYIIMCSSPSSECNDFKDADHILATIPLPGFEFGQVCGEVGCLADV
;
A
#
# COMPACT_ATOMS: atom_id res chain seq x y z
N MET A 1 2.57 -2.63 17.19
CA MET A 1 2.80 -2.18 15.81
C MET A 1 1.46 -1.72 15.27
N PHE A 2 1.39 -0.71 14.41
CA PHE A 2 0.13 -0.47 13.69
C PHE A 2 -0.09 -1.60 12.72
N VAL A 3 -1.30 -2.11 12.70
CA VAL A 3 -1.67 -3.22 11.85
C VAL A 3 -2.93 -2.86 11.10
N HIS A 4 -3.00 -3.23 9.83
CA HIS A 4 -4.27 -3.12 9.12
C HIS A 4 -5.28 -4.12 9.70
N GLU A 5 -6.57 -3.80 9.64
CA GLU A 5 -7.65 -4.72 10.04
C GLU A 5 -8.38 -5.30 8.82
N ILE A 6 -7.65 -5.46 7.72
CA ILE A 6 -8.20 -5.98 6.47
C ILE A 6 -8.47 -7.48 6.63
N GLN A 7 -9.74 -7.85 6.64
CA GLN A 7 -10.17 -9.26 6.63
C GLN A 7 -10.52 -9.76 5.22
N LYS A 8 -10.81 -8.83 4.30
CA LYS A 8 -11.27 -9.12 2.94
C LYS A 8 -10.75 -8.05 1.99
N ALA A 9 -10.45 -8.43 0.75
CA ALA A 9 -9.98 -7.50 -0.28
C ALA A 9 -10.98 -6.34 -0.53
N THR A 10 -12.28 -6.55 -0.31
CA THR A 10 -13.32 -5.52 -0.45
C THR A 10 -13.24 -4.40 0.59
N SER A 11 -12.50 -4.61 1.69
CA SER A 11 -12.23 -3.57 2.70
C SER A 11 -11.20 -2.54 2.22
N VAL A 12 -10.45 -2.86 1.16
CA VAL A 12 -9.55 -1.93 0.50
C VAL A 12 -10.27 -1.34 -0.71
N ARG A 13 -10.24 -0.01 -0.84
CA ARG A 13 -10.85 0.69 -1.98
C ARG A 13 -9.78 1.50 -2.68
N SER A 14 -9.61 1.26 -3.98
CA SER A 14 -9.00 2.26 -4.85
C SER A 14 -10.05 3.33 -5.15
N LEU A 15 -9.77 4.58 -4.79
CA LEU A 15 -10.62 5.71 -5.14
C LEU A 15 -10.37 6.18 -6.58
N ASN A 16 -9.35 5.61 -7.24
CA ASN A 16 -8.96 5.94 -8.60
C ASN A 16 -9.58 4.95 -9.57
N LYS A 17 -10.47 5.45 -10.45
CA LYS A 17 -11.15 4.63 -11.46
C LYS A 17 -10.20 4.04 -12.50
N ARG A 18 -9.06 4.69 -12.74
CA ARG A 18 -8.07 4.31 -13.74
C ARG A 18 -6.87 3.54 -13.19
N PHE A 19 -6.83 3.29 -11.88
CA PHE A 19 -5.72 2.52 -11.31
C PHE A 19 -5.76 1.09 -11.86
N PRO A 20 -4.65 0.60 -12.48
CA PRO A 20 -4.62 -0.70 -13.14
C PRO A 20 -4.52 -1.81 -12.10
N LYS A 21 -5.68 -2.21 -11.55
CA LYS A 21 -5.80 -3.32 -10.60
C LYS A 21 -5.70 -4.64 -11.35
N ARG A 22 -4.94 -5.59 -10.82
CA ARG A 22 -4.95 -6.96 -11.32
C ARG A 22 -6.35 -7.60 -11.21
N PRO A 23 -6.93 -8.19 -12.28
CA PRO A 23 -8.35 -8.57 -12.32
C PRO A 23 -8.82 -9.61 -11.29
N GLN A 24 -7.94 -10.53 -10.84
CA GLN A 24 -8.31 -11.63 -9.95
C GLN A 24 -7.99 -11.34 -8.48
N VAL A 25 -6.77 -10.89 -8.22
CA VAL A 25 -6.28 -10.50 -6.90
C VAL A 25 -5.48 -9.23 -7.09
N TRP A 26 -5.93 -8.15 -6.45
CA TRP A 26 -5.29 -6.83 -6.56
C TRP A 26 -4.74 -6.33 -5.22
N VAL A 27 -4.98 -7.08 -4.13
CA VAL A 27 -4.48 -6.77 -2.79
C VAL A 27 -4.05 -8.06 -2.11
N ASP A 28 -2.89 -8.01 -1.47
CA ASP A 28 -2.43 -9.01 -0.51
C ASP A 28 -2.22 -8.33 0.86
N PHE A 29 -2.92 -8.87 1.85
CA PHE A 29 -3.02 -8.38 3.22
C PHE A 29 -2.67 -9.50 4.21
N SER A 30 -1.86 -10.48 3.77
CA SER A 30 -1.39 -11.59 4.62
C SER A 30 -0.49 -11.12 5.77
N ARG A 31 0.15 -9.97 5.59
CA ARG A 31 1.06 -9.34 6.55
C ARG A 31 0.43 -8.12 7.19
N ALA A 32 0.10 -8.21 8.47
CA ALA A 32 -0.62 -7.14 9.16
C ALA A 32 0.12 -5.78 9.17
N ASP A 33 1.46 -5.78 9.02
CA ASP A 33 2.35 -4.62 8.99
C ASP A 33 2.52 -3.99 7.60
N GLN A 34 1.92 -4.57 6.55
CA GLN A 34 2.13 -4.16 5.16
C GLN A 34 0.85 -4.29 4.35
N LEU A 35 0.66 -3.42 3.36
CA LEU A 35 -0.39 -3.59 2.35
C LEU A 35 0.26 -3.74 0.99
N LYS A 36 0.12 -4.92 0.38
CA LYS A 36 0.57 -5.12 -0.99
C LYS A 36 -0.58 -4.86 -1.96
N ILE A 37 -0.33 -3.98 -2.94
CA ILE A 37 -1.25 -3.66 -4.02
C ILE A 37 -0.67 -4.23 -5.31
N LEU A 38 -1.41 -5.15 -5.93
CA LEU A 38 -1.00 -5.80 -7.17
C LEU A 38 -1.50 -5.00 -8.37
N VAL A 39 -0.54 -4.54 -9.16
CA VAL A 39 -0.73 -3.73 -10.35
C VAL A 39 -0.79 -4.65 -11.56
N ASP A 40 -1.74 -4.40 -12.45
CA ASP A 40 -1.81 -5.04 -13.76
C ASP A 40 -0.82 -4.34 -14.70
N ASP A 41 0.35 -4.95 -14.90
CA ASP A 41 1.41 -4.46 -15.77
C ASP A 41 1.29 -4.99 -17.21
N THR A 42 0.36 -5.91 -17.49
CA THR A 42 0.21 -6.57 -18.80
C THR A 42 -0.18 -5.61 -19.93
N GLN A 43 -0.81 -4.49 -19.60
CA GLN A 43 -1.16 -3.45 -20.58
C GLN A 43 0.01 -2.50 -20.87
N PHE A 44 1.15 -2.72 -20.22
CA PHE A 44 2.27 -1.81 -20.17
C PHE A 44 3.60 -2.49 -20.53
N GLU A 45 3.56 -3.56 -21.36
CA GLU A 45 4.72 -4.36 -21.81
C GLU A 45 5.91 -3.55 -22.40
N ASN A 46 5.77 -2.23 -22.59
CA ASN A 46 6.84 -1.34 -23.04
C ASN A 46 7.02 -0.07 -22.17
N LEU A 47 6.39 0.02 -21.00
CA LEU A 47 6.69 1.07 -20.03
C LEU A 47 7.78 0.57 -19.09
N PRO A 48 8.80 1.39 -18.80
CA PRO A 48 9.72 1.05 -17.73
C PRO A 48 8.92 0.84 -16.43
N LEU A 49 9.27 -0.20 -15.68
CA LEU A 49 8.66 -0.60 -14.40
C LEU A 49 8.79 0.49 -13.31
N ASP A 50 9.42 1.62 -13.62
CA ASP A 50 9.56 2.80 -12.77
C ASP A 50 8.29 3.67 -12.75
N ARG A 51 7.24 3.32 -13.51
CA ARG A 51 6.01 4.13 -13.63
C ARG A 51 4.75 3.31 -13.46
N ILE A 52 3.90 3.77 -12.54
CA ILE A 52 2.53 3.30 -12.42
C ILE A 52 1.65 4.17 -13.33
N PRO A 53 1.07 3.59 -14.39
CA PRO A 53 0.42 4.35 -15.46
C PRO A 53 -0.94 4.94 -15.03
N GLY A 54 -1.09 6.26 -15.18
CA GLY A 54 -2.31 7.01 -14.84
C GLY A 54 -2.00 8.47 -14.42
N PRO A 55 -3.03 9.34 -14.31
CA PRO A 55 -2.83 10.74 -13.92
C PRO A 55 -2.43 10.87 -12.44
N ASP A 56 -1.17 11.25 -12.23
CA ASP A 56 -0.44 11.91 -11.13
C ASP A 56 -0.86 11.79 -9.65
N THR A 57 -1.92 11.08 -9.27
CA THR A 57 -2.26 10.82 -7.86
C THR A 57 -3.12 9.57 -7.73
N TYR A 58 -2.71 8.67 -6.84
CA TYR A 58 -3.51 7.51 -6.45
C TYR A 58 -3.93 7.60 -4.99
N GLN A 59 -5.23 7.51 -4.75
CA GLN A 59 -5.81 7.41 -3.42
C GLN A 59 -6.36 6.01 -3.11
N PHE A 60 -6.05 5.52 -1.91
CA PHE A 60 -6.52 4.24 -1.39
C PHE A 60 -7.10 4.43 0.00
N SER A 61 -8.14 3.67 0.35
CA SER A 61 -8.71 3.65 1.69
C SER A 61 -8.86 2.22 2.20
N PHE A 62 -8.51 1.97 3.44
CA PHE A 62 -8.65 0.66 4.09
C PHE A 62 -8.63 0.82 5.62
N PRO A 63 -9.17 -0.16 6.37
CA PRO A 63 -9.23 -0.09 7.84
C PRO A 63 -7.86 -0.35 8.49
N VAL A 64 -7.60 0.39 9.57
CA VAL A 64 -6.41 0.23 10.42
C VAL A 64 -6.84 0.06 11.88
N LEU A 65 -6.09 -0.74 12.63
CA LEU A 65 -6.28 -0.92 14.07
C LEU A 65 -5.29 -0.05 14.84
N ILE A 66 -5.82 0.75 15.76
CA ILE A 66 -5.02 1.52 16.71
C ILE A 66 -4.60 0.58 17.85
N PRO A 67 -3.30 0.37 18.11
CA PRO A 67 -2.87 -0.47 19.21
C PRO A 67 -3.20 0.21 20.55
N SER A 68 -3.42 -0.58 21.61
CA SER A 68 -3.65 -0.04 22.97
C SER A 68 -2.41 0.63 23.58
N SER A 69 -1.22 0.27 23.10
CA SER A 69 0.07 0.87 23.46
C SER A 69 0.86 1.20 22.20
N MET A 70 1.46 2.39 22.13
CA MET A 70 2.24 2.83 20.98
C MET A 70 3.50 1.95 20.84
N PRO A 71 3.74 1.31 19.68
CA PRO A 71 4.95 0.54 19.46
C PRO A 71 6.18 1.45 19.34
N SER A 72 7.36 0.92 19.69
CA SER A 72 8.64 1.59 19.45
C SER A 72 8.93 1.79 17.96
N HIS A 73 8.40 0.90 17.11
CA HIS A 73 8.45 1.02 15.65
C HIS A 73 7.05 1.22 15.11
N ASN A 74 6.83 2.40 14.53
CA ASN A 74 5.56 2.85 13.99
C ASN A 74 5.69 3.25 12.50
N VAL A 75 6.20 2.33 11.70
CA VAL A 75 6.29 2.47 10.25
C VAL A 75 5.59 1.29 9.62
N TRP A 76 4.79 1.55 8.60
CA TRP A 76 4.08 0.55 7.83
C TRP A 76 4.27 0.84 6.35
N TYR A 77 4.15 -0.19 5.52
CA TYR A 77 4.55 -0.08 4.12
C TYR A 77 3.37 -0.38 3.20
N ILE A 78 3.15 0.48 2.22
CA ILE A 78 2.38 0.13 1.03
C ILE A 78 3.37 -0.28 -0.05
N ILE A 79 3.23 -1.50 -0.54
CA ILE A 79 4.09 -2.07 -1.59
C ILE A 79 3.25 -2.22 -2.85
N MET A 80 3.63 -1.52 -3.92
CA MET A 80 3.02 -1.67 -5.23
C MET A 80 3.87 -2.64 -6.04
N CYS A 81 3.24 -3.70 -6.52
CA CYS A 81 3.94 -4.84 -7.09
C CYS A 81 3.34 -5.29 -8.42
N SER A 82 4.20 -5.61 -9.38
CA SER A 82 3.81 -6.15 -10.69
C SER A 82 3.56 -7.66 -10.66
N SER A 83 4.17 -8.43 -9.76
CA SER A 83 4.01 -9.90 -9.69
C SER A 83 3.04 -10.35 -8.58
N PRO A 84 2.16 -11.35 -8.80
CA PRO A 84 1.27 -11.85 -7.75
C PRO A 84 1.96 -12.87 -6.84
N SER A 85 3.20 -13.23 -7.15
CA SER A 85 3.98 -14.25 -6.46
C SER A 85 4.52 -13.73 -5.11
N SER A 86 5.26 -14.59 -4.42
CA SER A 86 6.04 -14.22 -3.24
C SER A 86 7.20 -13.26 -3.51
N GLU A 87 7.48 -12.93 -4.78
CA GLU A 87 8.59 -12.07 -5.24
C GLU A 87 8.38 -10.58 -4.92
N CYS A 88 7.44 -10.23 -4.05
CA CYS A 88 7.27 -8.88 -3.52
C CYS A 88 7.09 -8.91 -2.00
N ASN A 89 7.59 -9.97 -1.35
CA ASN A 89 7.53 -10.11 0.11
C ASN A 89 8.79 -9.59 0.79
N ASP A 90 9.92 -9.57 0.07
CA ASP A 90 11.19 -9.01 0.53
C ASP A 90 11.49 -7.74 -0.26
N PHE A 91 11.94 -6.70 0.43
CA PHE A 91 12.41 -5.45 -0.20
C PHE A 91 13.59 -5.67 -1.14
N LYS A 92 14.22 -6.86 -1.10
CA LYS A 92 15.30 -7.28 -2.00
C LYS A 92 14.82 -7.73 -3.38
N ASP A 93 13.53 -8.04 -3.54
CA ASP A 93 12.97 -8.48 -4.82
C ASP A 93 12.65 -7.26 -5.71
N ALA A 94 13.68 -6.48 -6.03
CA ALA A 94 13.56 -5.17 -6.67
C ALA A 94 12.92 -5.23 -8.07
N ASP A 95 13.00 -6.37 -8.76
CA ASP A 95 12.54 -6.51 -10.15
C ASP A 95 11.01 -6.48 -10.28
N HIS A 96 10.27 -6.71 -9.19
CA HIS A 96 8.80 -6.73 -9.19
C HIS A 96 8.17 -5.63 -8.34
N ILE A 97 8.98 -4.89 -7.57
CA ILE A 97 8.53 -3.79 -6.73
C ILE A 97 8.52 -2.50 -7.57
N LEU A 98 7.32 -2.01 -7.87
CA LEU A 98 7.12 -0.75 -8.59
C LEU A 98 7.30 0.46 -7.68
N ALA A 99 6.81 0.35 -6.44
CA ALA A 99 6.99 1.39 -5.42
C ALA A 99 6.88 0.81 -4.01
N THR A 100 7.67 1.35 -3.10
CA THR A 100 7.52 1.13 -1.66
C THR A 100 7.30 2.48 -1.00
N ILE A 101 6.13 2.64 -0.38
CA ILE A 101 5.74 3.88 0.27
C ILE A 101 5.75 3.61 1.78
N PRO A 102 6.78 4.09 2.51
CA PRO A 102 6.74 4.08 3.96
C PRO A 102 5.71 5.11 4.41
N LEU A 103 4.79 4.67 5.26
CA LEU A 103 3.87 5.55 5.94
C LEU A 103 4.32 5.64 7.40
N PRO A 104 4.60 6.84 7.92
CA PRO A 104 4.67 7.01 9.36
C PRO A 104 3.28 6.67 9.90
N GLY A 105 3.21 5.96 11.03
CA GLY A 105 1.94 5.94 11.75
C GLY A 105 1.71 7.27 12.47
N PHE A 106 0.73 7.26 13.36
CA PHE A 106 0.25 8.46 14.04
C PHE A 106 0.43 8.35 15.54
N GLU A 107 0.49 9.50 16.20
CA GLU A 107 0.47 9.59 17.66
C GLU A 107 -0.96 9.45 18.21
N PHE A 108 -1.08 9.01 19.47
CA PHE A 108 -2.39 8.98 20.12
C PHE A 108 -2.95 10.40 20.25
N GLY A 109 -4.19 10.59 19.79
CA GLY A 109 -4.83 11.91 19.82
C GLY A 109 -4.39 12.86 18.71
N GLN A 110 -3.52 12.41 17.78
CA GLN A 110 -3.17 13.19 16.61
C GLN A 110 -4.39 13.37 15.71
N VAL A 111 -4.69 14.63 15.38
CA VAL A 111 -5.76 14.97 14.43
C VAL A 111 -5.13 15.12 13.05
N CYS A 112 -5.45 14.22 12.13
CA CYS A 112 -5.03 14.35 10.73
C CYS A 112 -5.97 15.33 10.00
N GLY A 113 -5.41 16.20 9.15
CA GLY A 113 -6.20 16.99 8.20
C GLY A 113 -6.67 16.15 7.00
N GLU A 114 -7.36 16.77 6.03
CA GLU A 114 -7.90 16.09 4.83
C GLU A 114 -6.83 15.33 4.00
N VAL A 115 -5.56 15.69 4.14
CA VAL A 115 -4.42 15.14 3.38
C VAL A 115 -3.61 14.10 4.17
N GLY A 116 -4.07 13.72 5.36
CA GLY A 116 -3.41 12.74 6.22
C GLY A 116 -2.55 13.35 7.33
N CYS A 117 -2.09 12.49 8.24
CA CYS A 117 -1.13 12.85 9.28
C CYS A 117 0.26 12.86 8.67
N LEU A 118 0.73 14.01 8.18
CA LEU A 118 2.14 14.20 7.88
C LEU A 118 2.87 14.34 9.23
N ALA A 119 3.86 13.48 9.45
CA ALA A 119 4.82 13.69 10.51
C ALA A 119 5.70 14.88 10.08
N ASP A 120 5.60 16.01 10.78
CA ASP A 120 6.61 17.06 10.67
C ASP A 120 7.94 16.47 11.16
N VAL A 121 8.94 16.48 10.27
CA VAL A 121 10.27 15.88 10.44
C VAL A 121 11.09 16.61 11.51
#